data_AF-A0A9P7YGW7-F1
#
_entry.id   AF-A0A9P7YGW7-F1
#
_cell.length_a   1.000
_cell.length_b   1.000
_cell.length_c   1.000
_cell.angle_alpha   90.00
_cell.angle_beta   90.00
_cell.angle_gamma   90.00
#
_symmetry.space_group_name_H-M   'P 1'
#
loop_
_entity.id
_entity.type
_entity.pdbx_description
1 polymer ?
#
loop_
_entity_poly.entity_id
_entity_poly.type
_entity_poly.pdbx_seq_one_letter_code
_entity_poly.pdbx_strand_id
1 'polypeptide(L)'
;MFGKQLVKMMAARLPYLFVVSLANHGILPRHGLNIPMADLIVAFNTSINLGPEATQQVGDEALSACDGTTFNLDDRHKHGTPEHDASLSRWDTYFGDNHSLSATI
;
A
#
# COMPACT_ATOMS: atom_id res chain seq x y z
N MET A 1 -23.66 2.19 -10.60
CA MET A 1 -22.77 3.08 -9.81
C MET A 1 -22.30 2.46 -8.48
N PHE A 2 -22.98 1.42 -7.95
CA PHE A 2 -22.64 0.75 -6.68
C PHE A 2 -21.36 -0.13 -6.70
N GLY A 3 -20.96 -0.67 -7.86
CA GLY A 3 -19.83 -1.59 -7.95
C GLY A 3 -18.44 -0.96 -7.80
N LYS A 4 -18.26 0.30 -8.26
CA LYS A 4 -16.96 0.99 -8.18
C LYS A 4 -16.59 1.39 -6.74
N GLN A 5 -17.59 1.59 -5.90
CA GLN A 5 -17.39 2.02 -4.51
C GLN A 5 -17.03 0.86 -3.58
N LEU A 6 -17.50 -0.35 -3.89
CA LEU A 6 -17.12 -1.57 -3.17
C LEU A 6 -15.65 -1.96 -3.47
N VAL A 7 -15.24 -1.85 -4.73
CA VAL A 7 -13.82 -2.04 -5.13
C VAL A 7 -12.92 -0.98 -4.47
N LYS A 8 -13.39 0.27 -4.37
CA LYS A 8 -12.67 1.36 -3.68
C LYS A 8 -12.38 1.04 -2.20
N MET A 9 -13.29 0.37 -1.49
CA MET A 9 -13.09 -0.02 -0.09
C MET A 9 -12.17 -1.24 0.09
N MET A 10 -12.22 -2.22 -0.82
CA MET A 10 -11.41 -3.44 -0.69
C MET A 10 -9.94 -3.21 -1.09
N ALA A 11 -9.69 -2.29 -2.01
CA ALA A 11 -8.37 -2.06 -2.57
C ALA A 11 -7.49 -1.12 -1.69
N ALA A 12 -8.09 -0.17 -0.96
CA ALA A 12 -7.37 0.81 -0.13
C ALA A 12 -6.67 0.22 1.12
N ARG A 13 -6.89 -1.05 1.46
CA ARG A 13 -6.47 -1.65 2.73
C ARG A 13 -5.18 -2.49 2.68
N LEU A 14 -4.64 -2.70 1.49
CA LEU A 14 -3.58 -3.68 1.26
C LEU A 14 -2.30 -3.21 0.53
N PRO A 15 -2.18 -2.00 -0.07
CA PRO A 15 -1.06 -1.73 -0.97
C PRO A 15 0.29 -1.89 -0.26
N TYR A 16 0.43 -1.38 0.97
CA TYR A 16 1.71 -1.41 1.67
C TYR A 16 2.15 -2.78 2.20
N LEU A 17 1.21 -3.69 2.51
CA LEU A 17 1.55 -5.08 2.86
C LEU A 17 2.27 -5.78 1.72
N PHE A 18 1.70 -5.65 0.51
CA PHE A 18 2.27 -6.26 -0.68
C PHE A 18 3.60 -5.63 -1.06
N VAL A 19 3.73 -4.30 -0.99
CA VAL A 19 5.01 -3.63 -1.29
C VAL A 19 6.12 -4.09 -0.34
N VAL A 20 5.86 -4.21 0.98
CA VAL A 20 6.85 -4.72 1.94
C VAL A 20 7.29 -6.15 1.60
N SER A 21 6.32 -7.04 1.33
CA SER A 21 6.63 -8.43 0.95
C SER A 21 7.47 -8.50 -0.33
N LEU A 22 7.07 -7.77 -1.37
CA LEU A 22 7.78 -7.78 -2.65
C LEU A 22 9.16 -7.14 -2.57
N ALA A 23 9.37 -6.12 -1.73
CA ALA A 23 10.70 -5.58 -1.43
C ALA A 23 11.57 -6.61 -0.69
N ASN A 24 11.02 -7.33 0.29
CA ASN A 24 11.73 -8.42 0.99
C ASN A 24 12.13 -9.56 0.04
N HIS A 25 11.29 -9.87 -0.95
CA HIS A 25 11.59 -10.85 -1.99
C HIS A 25 12.51 -10.31 -3.10
N GLY A 26 12.84 -9.01 -3.10
CA GLY A 26 13.70 -8.37 -4.11
C GLY A 26 13.03 -8.21 -5.48
N ILE A 27 11.70 -8.32 -5.52
CA ILE A 27 10.89 -8.05 -6.72
C ILE A 27 10.74 -6.54 -6.91
N LEU A 28 10.58 -5.82 -5.80
CA LEU A 28 10.72 -4.37 -5.73
C LEU A 28 12.09 -4.02 -5.11
N PRO A 29 12.58 -2.77 -5.24
CA PRO A 29 13.82 -2.34 -4.60
C PRO A 29 13.83 -2.68 -3.12
N ARG A 30 14.86 -3.41 -2.67
CA ARG A 30 14.97 -3.91 -1.27
C ARG A 30 14.99 -2.80 -0.23
N HIS A 31 15.45 -1.61 -0.62
CA HIS A 31 15.47 -0.43 0.24
C HIS A 31 14.09 0.26 0.32
N GLY A 32 13.10 -0.13 -0.50
CA GLY A 32 11.75 0.38 -0.42
C GLY A 32 11.57 1.85 -0.78
N LEU A 33 12.44 2.41 -1.64
CA LEU A 33 12.42 3.83 -2.02
C LEU A 33 12.31 3.97 -3.54
N ASN A 34 11.80 5.11 -4.00
CA ASN A 34 11.75 5.52 -5.40
C ASN A 34 11.08 4.49 -6.33
N ILE A 35 9.95 3.91 -5.90
CA ILE A 35 9.25 2.90 -6.69
C ILE A 35 8.21 3.61 -7.57
N PRO A 36 8.37 3.66 -8.91
CA PRO A 36 7.37 4.29 -9.77
C PRO A 36 6.11 3.41 -9.91
N MET A 37 4.99 4.02 -10.29
CA MET A 37 3.72 3.30 -10.52
C MET A 37 3.87 2.13 -11.52
N ALA A 38 4.67 2.32 -12.57
CA ALA A 38 4.90 1.28 -13.58
C ALA A 38 5.53 0.01 -12.96
N ASP A 39 6.48 0.18 -12.04
CA ASP A 39 7.13 -0.94 -11.36
C ASP A 39 6.16 -1.66 -10.42
N LEU A 40 5.28 -0.92 -9.73
CA LEU A 40 4.20 -1.53 -8.94
C LEU A 40 3.24 -2.34 -9.80
N ILE A 41 2.81 -1.81 -10.95
CA ILE A 41 1.93 -2.51 -11.87
C ILE A 41 2.57 -3.82 -12.31
N VAL A 42 3.84 -3.79 -12.73
CA VAL A 42 4.57 -4.99 -13.15
C VAL A 42 4.73 -5.97 -11.99
N ALA A 43 5.18 -5.49 -10.82
CA ALA A 43 5.44 -6.34 -9.66
C ALA A 43 4.16 -7.02 -9.15
N PHE A 44 3.06 -6.27 -9.00
CA PHE A 44 1.80 -6.81 -8.52
C PHE A 44 1.16 -7.76 -9.54
N ASN A 45 1.25 -7.45 -10.84
CA ASN A 45 0.72 -8.35 -11.86
C ASN A 45 1.50 -9.67 -11.90
N THR A 46 2.83 -9.61 -11.92
CA THR A 46 3.67 -10.81 -12.05
C THR A 46 3.72 -11.65 -10.77
N SER A 47 3.61 -11.04 -9.59
CA SER A 47 3.83 -11.75 -8.31
C SER A 47 2.53 -12.25 -7.67
N ILE A 48 1.45 -11.48 -7.80
CA ILE A 48 0.16 -11.77 -7.15
C ILE A 48 -1.02 -11.73 -8.10
N ASN A 49 -0.78 -11.63 -9.42
CA ASN A 49 -1.81 -11.60 -10.46
C ASN A 49 -2.85 -10.48 -10.28
N LEU A 50 -2.43 -9.33 -9.73
CA LEU A 50 -3.30 -8.17 -9.62
C LEU A 50 -3.34 -7.41 -10.95
N GLY A 51 -4.54 -7.04 -11.38
CA GLY A 51 -4.72 -6.28 -12.62
C GLY A 51 -4.10 -4.88 -12.55
N PRO A 52 -3.66 -4.31 -13.69
CA PRO A 52 -3.06 -2.97 -13.74
C PRO A 52 -4.04 -1.88 -13.28
N GLU A 53 -5.32 -1.98 -13.61
CA GLU A 53 -6.35 -1.00 -13.21
C GLU A 53 -6.54 -0.96 -11.69
N ALA A 54 -6.54 -2.13 -11.04
CA ALA A 54 -6.65 -2.22 -9.59
C ALA A 54 -5.40 -1.63 -8.91
N THR A 55 -4.22 -1.91 -9.46
CA THR A 55 -2.95 -1.36 -8.97
C THR A 55 -2.88 0.16 -9.13
N GLN A 56 -3.32 0.68 -10.29
CA GLN A 56 -3.39 2.11 -10.54
C GLN A 56 -4.31 2.80 -9.52
N GLN A 57 -5.51 2.25 -9.30
CA GLN A 57 -6.48 2.86 -8.41
C GLN A 57 -5.96 2.99 -6.96
N VAL A 58 -5.36 1.94 -6.41
CA VAL A 58 -4.78 1.98 -5.05
C VAL A 58 -3.50 2.79 -5.01
N GLY A 59 -2.76 2.75 -6.11
CA GLY A 59 -1.51 3.43 -6.24
C GLY A 59 -1.67 4.95 -6.29
N ASP A 60 -2.70 5.45 -6.97
CA ASP A 60 -3.00 6.88 -7.03
C ASP A 60 -3.32 7.44 -5.65
N GLU A 61 -4.08 6.68 -4.85
CA GLU A 61 -4.42 7.05 -3.47
C GLU A 61 -3.17 7.06 -2.58
N ALA A 62 -2.31 6.05 -2.69
CA ALA A 62 -1.05 6.01 -1.96
C ALA A 62 -0.08 7.13 -2.41
N LEU A 63 0.05 7.43 -3.70
CA LEU A 63 0.87 8.54 -4.20
C LEU A 63 0.37 9.90 -3.71
N SER A 64 -0.95 10.08 -3.56
CA SER A 64 -1.52 11.31 -3.00
C SER A 64 -1.09 11.57 -1.55
N ALA A 65 -0.68 10.53 -0.84
CA ALA A 65 -0.12 10.63 0.51
C ALA A 65 1.39 10.93 0.52
N CYS A 66 2.09 10.64 -0.58
CA CYS A 66 3.54 10.78 -0.79
C CYS A 66 3.88 12.13 -1.43
N ASP A 67 5.00 12.20 -2.18
CA ASP A 67 5.41 13.34 -3.01
C ASP A 67 4.71 13.41 -4.40
N GLY A 68 3.83 12.45 -4.68
CA GLY A 68 3.07 12.33 -5.93
C GLY A 68 3.85 11.74 -7.11
N THR A 69 5.12 11.34 -6.93
CA THR A 69 5.97 10.86 -8.03
C THR A 69 6.34 9.40 -7.88
N THR A 70 6.73 8.98 -6.68
CA THR A 70 7.17 7.62 -6.40
C THR A 70 6.66 7.16 -5.05
N PHE A 71 6.58 5.85 -4.89
CA PHE A 71 6.24 5.23 -3.63
C PHE A 71 7.51 4.99 -2.84
N ASN A 72 7.49 5.44 -1.58
CA ASN A 72 8.46 5.05 -0.58
C ASN A 72 7.72 4.31 0.53
N LEU A 73 8.32 3.24 1.05
CA LEU A 73 7.73 2.44 2.10
C LEU A 73 7.47 3.26 3.38
N ASP A 74 8.26 4.28 3.66
CA ASP A 74 8.09 5.12 4.86
C ASP A 74 6.93 6.12 4.74
N ASP A 75 6.44 6.41 3.52
CA ASP A 75 5.32 7.34 3.32
C ASP A 75 4.00 6.79 3.91
N ARG A 76 3.93 5.48 4.20
CA ARG A 76 2.77 4.82 4.81
C ARG A 76 2.53 5.18 6.28
N HIS A 77 3.47 5.85 6.96
CA HIS A 77 3.31 6.22 8.38
C HIS A 77 2.35 7.40 8.56
N LYS A 78 2.03 8.11 7.47
CA LYS A 78 1.16 9.27 7.49
C LYS A 78 -0.29 8.86 7.70
N HIS A 79 -0.83 9.24 8.85
CA HIS A 79 -2.21 8.98 9.20
C HIS A 79 -3.21 9.74 8.33
N GLY A 80 -4.31 9.06 8.00
CA GLY A 80 -5.49 9.62 7.34
C GLY A 80 -5.58 9.30 5.85
N THR A 81 -4.47 9.03 5.14
CA THR A 81 -4.48 8.49 3.78
C THR A 81 -3.12 7.89 3.42
N PRO A 82 -3.06 6.65 2.87
CA PRO A 82 -4.11 5.64 2.94
C PRO A 82 -4.06 4.86 4.27
N GLU A 83 -3.14 5.18 5.19
CA GLU A 83 -3.15 4.63 6.56
C GLU A 83 -4.37 5.13 7.32
N HIS A 84 -4.99 4.22 8.06
CA HIS A 84 -6.22 4.44 8.79
C HIS A 84 -6.31 3.51 10.01
N ASP A 85 -7.14 3.90 10.96
CA ASP A 85 -7.47 3.10 12.15
C ASP A 85 -8.23 1.81 11.80
N ALA A 86 -8.34 0.90 12.77
CA ALA A 86 -8.91 -0.44 12.64
C ALA A 86 -8.19 -1.29 11.58
N SER A 87 -6.86 -1.16 11.53
CA SER A 87 -6.00 -2.03 10.73
C SER A 87 -6.09 -3.48 11.18
N LEU A 88 -5.96 -4.42 10.23
CA LEU A 88 -6.04 -5.87 10.51
C LEU A 88 -4.85 -6.44 11.28
N SER A 89 -3.76 -5.69 11.43
CA SER A 89 -2.52 -6.19 12.03
C SER A 89 -1.58 -5.10 12.56
N ARG A 90 -2.08 -3.86 12.69
CA ARG A 90 -1.33 -2.69 13.19
C ARG A 90 -2.20 -1.94 14.17
N TRP A 91 -1.56 -1.30 15.14
CA TRP A 91 -2.26 -0.44 16.06
C TRP A 91 -2.75 0.81 15.36
N ASP A 92 -3.82 1.40 15.88
CA ASP A 92 -4.27 2.71 15.44
C ASP A 92 -3.23 3.77 15.83
N THR A 93 -3.14 4.84 15.05
CA THR A 93 -2.18 5.93 15.29
C THR A 93 -2.32 6.52 16.69
N TYR A 94 -3.55 6.54 17.22
CA TYR A 94 -3.81 6.99 18.59
C TYR A 94 -3.01 6.22 19.66
N PHE A 95 -2.78 4.92 19.47
CA PHE A 95 -2.03 4.09 20.41
C PHE A 95 -0.52 4.07 20.13
N GLY A 96 -0.06 4.70 19.05
CA GLY A 96 1.35 4.85 18.71
C GLY A 96 1.73 4.19 17.38
N ASP A 97 2.33 3.00 17.44
CA ASP A 97 2.95 2.33 16.28
C ASP A 97 1.91 1.81 15.26
N ASN A 98 1.65 2.63 14.25
CA ASN A 98 0.71 2.35 13.16
C ASN A 98 1.29 1.55 11.98
N HIS A 99 2.55 1.09 12.07
CA HIS A 99 3.26 0.61 10.90
C HIS A 99 3.98 -0.73 11.09
N SER A 100 4.40 -1.08 12.31
CA SER A 100 4.93 -2.40 12.62
C SER A 100 3.83 -3.45 12.68
N LEU A 101 4.16 -4.68 12.30
CA LEU A 101 3.27 -5.81 12.52
C LEU A 101 3.07 -6.04 14.02
N SER A 102 1.82 -6.04 14.46
CA SER A 102 1.40 -6.46 15.80
C SER A 102 0.98 -7.93 15.76
N ALA A 103 1.54 -8.76 16.64
CA ALA A 103 1.15 -10.17 16.75
C ALA A 103 -0.14 -10.40 17.54
N THR A 104 -0.72 -9.34 18.13
CA THR A 104 -1.90 -9.40 18.99
C THR A 104 -3.13 -8.71 18.38
N ILE A 105 -3.02 -8.25 17.13
CA ILE A 105 -4.09 -7.70 16.30
C ILE A 105 -4.30 -8.66 15.14
#